data_AF-A0A260ZIB6-F1
#
_entry.id   AF-A0A260ZIB6-F1
#
_cell.length_a   1.000
_cell.length_b   1.000
_cell.length_c   1.000
_cell.angle_alpha   90.00
_cell.angle_beta   90.00
_cell.angle_gamma   90.00
#
_symmetry.space_group_name_H-M   'P 1'
#
loop_
_entity.id
_entity.type
_entity.pdbx_description
1 polymer ?
#
loop_
_entity_poly.entity_id
_entity_poly.type
_entity_poly.pdbx_seq_one_letter_code
_entity_poly.pdbx_strand_id
1 'polypeptide(L)'
;MESIGPKPPTFPLRKLPFVALRHVIQVMEMDEIVKTAITSKYMKSIVKVCYIRIGSIEISFSGENTVIFVYNPDLIICCGNKTKNIGQKTKFCDLFHSSQYSLVVFSGSGNWTTKDILEIPEFQNFKVLYLYGVGFEKEELDDVMEFRRKDQSLQIDRGMIPIDYTHPN
;
A
#
# COMPACT_ATOMS: atom_id res chain seq x y z
N MET A 1 -22.35 33.78 24.84
CA MET A 1 -22.11 32.40 25.31
C MET A 1 -23.14 31.52 24.64
N GLU A 2 -22.77 30.83 23.57
CA GLU A 2 -23.67 29.85 22.94
C GLU A 2 -23.70 28.58 23.80
N SER A 3 -24.91 28.17 24.16
CA SER A 3 -25.20 26.93 24.88
C SER A 3 -24.91 25.76 23.95
N ILE A 4 -23.85 25.00 24.24
CA ILE A 4 -23.56 23.74 23.56
C ILE A 4 -24.54 22.71 24.13
N GLY A 5 -25.69 22.54 23.47
CA GLY A 5 -26.64 21.48 23.76
C GLY A 5 -25.96 20.10 23.68
N PRO A 6 -26.52 19.06 24.33
CA PRO A 6 -25.93 17.73 24.33
C PRO A 6 -25.79 17.22 22.89
N LYS A 7 -24.57 16.79 22.54
CA LYS A 7 -24.28 16.17 21.24
C LYS A 7 -25.27 15.01 21.03
N PRO A 8 -26.01 14.97 19.91
CA PRO A 8 -26.96 13.90 19.66
C PRO A 8 -26.25 12.54 19.76
N PRO A 9 -26.90 11.51 20.32
CA PRO A 9 -26.27 10.22 20.54
C PRO A 9 -25.80 9.66 19.20
N THR A 10 -24.52 9.30 19.13
CA THR A 10 -23.94 8.69 17.94
C THR A 10 -24.65 7.37 17.66
N PHE A 11 -25.31 7.25 16.51
CA PHE A 11 -25.93 5.99 16.12
C PHE A 11 -24.84 4.93 15.92
N PRO A 12 -24.83 3.84 16.71
CA PRO A 12 -23.72 2.90 16.69
C PRO A 12 -23.83 2.00 15.45
N LEU A 13 -22.91 2.17 14.50
CA LEU A 13 -22.81 1.33 13.29
C LEU A 13 -22.86 -0.18 13.61
N ARG A 14 -22.31 -0.60 14.76
CA ARG A 14 -22.31 -1.99 15.23
C ARG A 14 -23.69 -2.57 15.55
N LYS A 15 -24.72 -1.75 15.76
CA LYS A 15 -26.08 -2.22 16.04
C LYS A 15 -26.91 -2.43 14.77
N LEU A 16 -26.38 -2.10 13.60
CA LEU A 16 -27.06 -2.33 12.33
C LEU A 16 -27.11 -3.83 11.99
N PRO A 17 -28.24 -4.31 11.43
CA PRO A 17 -28.26 -5.58 10.72
C PRO A 17 -27.21 -5.58 9.60
N PHE A 18 -26.65 -6.75 9.30
CA PHE A 18 -25.53 -6.88 8.36
C PHE A 18 -25.81 -6.23 6.99
N VAL A 19 -27.02 -6.37 6.44
CA VAL A 19 -27.40 -5.78 5.15
C VAL A 19 -27.31 -4.25 5.19
N ALA A 20 -27.83 -3.63 6.25
CA ALA A 20 -27.79 -2.18 6.42
C ALA A 20 -26.35 -1.69 6.66
N LEU A 21 -25.58 -2.42 7.48
CA LEU A 21 -24.18 -2.11 7.73
C LEU A 21 -23.34 -2.18 6.45
N ARG A 22 -23.54 -3.23 5.65
CA ARG A 22 -22.87 -3.40 4.35
C ARG A 22 -23.18 -2.23 3.42
N HIS A 23 -24.45 -1.84 3.31
CA HIS A 23 -24.84 -0.73 2.45
C HIS A 23 -24.15 0.57 2.89
N VAL A 24 -24.14 0.88 4.19
CA VAL A 24 -23.44 2.05 4.73
C VAL A 24 -21.96 2.01 4.36
N ILE A 25 -21.26 0.89 4.61
CA ILE A 25 -19.82 0.78 4.30
C ILE A 25 -19.54 0.93 2.79
N GLN A 26 -20.43 0.46 1.91
CA GLN A 26 -20.25 0.53 0.46
C GLN A 26 -20.48 1.93 -0.14
N VAL A 27 -21.18 2.82 0.57
CA VAL A 27 -21.41 4.20 0.13
C VAL A 27 -20.52 5.23 0.84
N MET A 28 -19.68 4.78 1.77
CA MET A 28 -18.69 5.63 2.45
C MET A 28 -17.54 5.99 1.51
N GLU A 29 -16.94 7.16 1.75
CA GLU A 29 -15.71 7.55 1.05
C GLU A 29 -14.55 6.63 1.48
N MET A 30 -13.55 6.45 0.60
CA MET A 30 -12.50 5.46 0.87
C MET A 30 -11.66 5.76 2.10
N ASP A 31 -11.38 7.02 2.40
CA ASP A 31 -10.66 7.39 3.62
C ASP A 31 -11.49 7.04 4.87
N GLU A 32 -12.81 7.20 4.81
CA GLU A 32 -13.73 6.81 5.87
C GLU A 32 -13.79 5.29 6.04
N ILE A 33 -13.81 4.53 4.95
CA ILE A 33 -13.76 3.06 4.97
C ILE A 33 -12.46 2.60 5.65
N VAL A 34 -11.32 3.19 5.30
CA VAL A 34 -10.02 2.87 5.90
C VAL A 34 -10.00 3.21 7.38
N LYS A 35 -10.41 4.43 7.77
CA LYS A 35 -10.54 4.85 9.18
C LYS A 35 -11.45 3.89 9.95
N THR A 36 -12.55 3.47 9.34
CA THR A 36 -13.52 2.54 9.91
C THR A 36 -12.90 1.16 10.12
N ALA A 37 -12.18 0.62 9.12
CA ALA A 37 -11.51 -0.67 9.20
C ALA A 37 -10.48 -0.73 10.34
N ILE A 38 -9.72 0.34 10.56
CA ILE A 38 -8.67 0.37 11.60
C ILE A 38 -9.22 0.54 13.03
N THR A 39 -10.50 0.89 13.21
CA THR A 39 -11.09 1.08 14.55
C THR A 39 -11.18 -0.20 15.39
N SER A 40 -11.34 -1.37 14.76
CA SER A 40 -11.47 -2.65 15.49
C SER A 40 -11.35 -3.87 14.58
N LYS A 41 -11.01 -5.03 15.16
CA LYS A 41 -11.01 -6.33 14.45
C LYS A 41 -12.36 -6.66 13.82
N TYR A 42 -13.45 -6.39 14.53
CA TYR A 42 -14.81 -6.57 14.01
C TYR A 42 -15.03 -5.74 12.74
N MET A 43 -14.70 -4.45 12.79
CA MET A 43 -14.93 -3.55 11.67
C MET A 43 -14.02 -3.88 10.48
N LYS A 44 -12.78 -4.27 10.75
CA LYS A 44 -11.89 -4.84 9.73
C LYS A 44 -12.52 -6.03 9.01
N SER A 45 -13.11 -6.99 9.73
CA SER A 45 -13.78 -8.15 9.12
C SER A 45 -15.01 -7.75 8.30
N ILE A 46 -15.79 -6.78 8.78
CA ILE A 46 -16.95 -6.25 8.05
C ILE A 46 -16.51 -5.60 6.73
N VAL A 47 -15.52 -4.71 6.76
CA VAL A 47 -15.02 -4.03 5.55
C VAL A 47 -14.52 -5.05 4.51
N LYS A 48 -13.79 -6.09 4.94
CA LYS A 48 -13.37 -7.17 4.04
C LYS A 48 -14.55 -7.80 3.29
N VAL A 49 -15.60 -8.22 4.00
CA VAL A 49 -16.76 -8.88 3.37
C VAL A 49 -17.67 -7.93 2.57
N CYS A 50 -17.41 -6.61 2.61
CA CYS A 50 -18.16 -5.65 1.79
C CYS A 50 -17.69 -5.60 0.33
N TYR A 51 -16.57 -6.26 -0.02
CA TYR A 51 -16.01 -6.33 -1.37
C TYR A 51 -15.92 -4.96 -2.06
N ILE A 52 -15.31 -4.01 -1.35
CA ILE A 52 -15.05 -2.67 -1.89
C ILE A 52 -14.17 -2.81 -3.13
N ARG A 53 -14.64 -2.27 -4.25
CA ARG A 53 -13.92 -2.35 -5.53
C ARG A 53 -12.80 -1.34 -5.54
N ILE A 54 -11.60 -1.80 -5.87
CA ILE A 54 -10.43 -0.98 -6.11
C ILE A 54 -9.89 -1.34 -7.50
N GLY A 55 -9.44 -0.33 -8.26
CA GLY A 55 -8.82 -0.55 -9.56
C GLY A 55 -7.41 -1.13 -9.44
N SER A 56 -6.53 -0.39 -8.77
CA SER A 56 -5.15 -0.84 -8.50
C SER A 56 -4.62 -0.24 -7.20
N ILE A 57 -3.59 -0.89 -6.66
CA ILE A 57 -2.85 -0.41 -5.49
C ILE A 57 -1.39 -0.30 -5.91
N GLU A 58 -0.78 0.82 -5.53
CA GLU A 58 0.66 1.05 -5.70
C GLU A 58 1.27 1.39 -4.35
N ILE A 59 2.37 0.72 -4.02
CA ILE A 59 3.13 0.97 -2.79
C ILE A 59 4.47 1.55 -3.19
N SER A 60 4.70 2.80 -2.80
CA SER A 60 5.89 3.56 -3.14
C SER A 60 6.81 3.73 -1.93
N PHE A 61 8.07 3.39 -2.11
CA PHE A 61 9.15 3.60 -1.14
C PHE A 61 10.09 4.69 -1.63
N SER A 62 10.16 5.79 -0.87
CA SER A 62 11.07 6.90 -1.13
C SER A 62 11.81 7.23 0.18
N GLY A 63 12.94 6.57 0.40
CA GLY A 63 13.69 6.62 1.65
C GLY A 63 12.89 6.17 2.84
N GLU A 64 12.78 7.03 3.84
CA GLU A 64 12.04 6.70 5.06
C GLU A 64 10.52 6.77 4.90
N ASN A 65 10.05 7.29 3.76
CA ASN A 65 8.63 7.46 3.48
C ASN A 65 8.10 6.27 2.69
N THR A 66 6.98 5.72 3.15
CA THR A 66 6.17 4.83 2.34
C THR A 66 4.85 5.49 2.04
N VAL A 67 4.43 5.49 0.79
CA VAL A 67 3.13 6.00 0.37
C VAL A 67 2.37 4.88 -0.30
N ILE A 68 1.09 4.72 0.06
CA ILE A 68 0.19 3.80 -0.63
C ILE A 68 -0.78 4.64 -1.45
N PHE A 69 -0.77 4.42 -2.76
CA PHE A 69 -1.76 4.94 -3.67
C PHE A 69 -2.81 3.87 -3.93
N VAL A 70 -4.06 4.26 -3.77
CA VAL A 70 -5.22 3.46 -4.17
C VAL A 70 -5.85 4.20 -5.32
N TYR A 71 -6.01 3.52 -6.44
CA TYR A 71 -6.64 4.07 -7.63
C TYR A 71 -8.04 3.48 -7.80
N ASN A 72 -8.99 4.37 -8.14
CA ASN A 72 -10.41 4.05 -8.28
C ASN A 72 -11.02 3.47 -6.98
N PRO A 73 -11.35 4.34 -6.00
CA PRO A 73 -11.19 5.80 -6.04
C PRO A 73 -9.81 6.25 -5.54
N ASP A 74 -9.41 7.47 -5.93
CA ASP A 74 -8.10 8.03 -5.65
C ASP A 74 -7.93 8.34 -4.16
N LEU A 75 -7.06 7.58 -3.50
CA LEU A 75 -6.70 7.79 -2.09
C LEU A 75 -5.18 7.66 -1.92
N ILE A 76 -4.58 8.65 -1.26
CA ILE A 76 -3.16 8.67 -0.92
C ILE A 76 -3.01 8.47 0.58
N ILE A 77 -2.25 7.44 0.97
CA ILE A 77 -1.96 7.15 2.38
C ILE A 77 -0.46 7.31 2.62
N CYS A 78 -0.09 8.39 3.30
CA CYS A 78 1.28 8.64 3.72
C CYS A 78 1.59 7.91 5.03
N CYS A 79 2.48 6.93 4.99
CA CYS A 79 2.94 6.20 6.17
C CYS A 79 4.26 6.82 6.67
N GLY A 80 4.22 7.58 7.77
CA GLY A 80 5.39 8.30 8.30
C GLY A 80 6.53 7.42 8.87
N ASN A 81 7.65 8.07 9.22
CA ASN A 81 9.01 7.53 9.44
C ASN A 81 9.23 6.47 10.56
N LYS A 82 8.19 5.90 11.17
CA LYS A 82 8.36 4.87 12.23
C LYS A 82 8.20 3.47 11.64
N THR A 83 9.29 2.99 11.05
CA THR A 83 9.52 1.70 10.38
C THR A 83 9.18 0.42 11.19
N LYS A 84 8.72 0.52 12.45
CA LYS A 84 8.35 -0.64 13.28
C LYS A 84 7.06 -1.37 12.86
N ASN A 85 6.30 -0.89 11.87
CA ASN A 85 4.95 -1.40 11.53
C ASN A 85 4.78 -1.85 10.08
N ILE A 86 5.83 -2.37 9.45
CA ILE A 86 5.75 -2.85 8.05
C ILE A 86 4.71 -3.96 7.86
N GLY A 87 4.56 -4.86 8.84
CA GLY A 87 3.47 -5.86 8.84
C GLY A 87 2.05 -5.32 9.04
N GLN A 88 1.86 -4.02 9.30
CA GLN A 88 0.53 -3.37 9.23
C GLN A 88 0.20 -2.87 7.82
N LYS A 89 1.22 -2.60 6.99
CA LYS A 89 1.05 -2.08 5.62
C LYS A 89 0.49 -3.16 4.68
N THR A 90 0.95 -4.41 4.78
CA THR A 90 0.35 -5.55 4.05
C THR A 90 -1.08 -5.86 4.43
N LYS A 91 -1.41 -5.68 5.71
CA LYS A 91 -2.77 -5.84 6.21
C LYS A 91 -3.77 -4.88 5.55
N PHE A 92 -3.28 -3.83 4.89
CA PHE A 92 -4.08 -2.91 4.10
C PHE A 92 -4.51 -3.53 2.77
N CYS A 93 -3.59 -4.14 2.00
CA CYS A 93 -3.92 -4.86 0.76
C CYS A 93 -4.97 -5.96 1.03
N ASP A 94 -4.84 -6.64 2.17
CA ASP A 94 -5.82 -7.63 2.63
C ASP A 94 -7.24 -7.07 2.85
N LEU A 95 -7.41 -5.76 3.09
CA LEU A 95 -8.73 -5.17 3.32
C LEU A 95 -9.60 -5.22 2.06
N PHE A 96 -8.98 -5.18 0.90
CA PHE A 96 -9.66 -4.94 -0.36
C PHE A 96 -9.62 -6.12 -1.32
N HIS A 97 -9.18 -7.28 -0.84
CA HIS A 97 -9.01 -8.50 -1.65
C HIS A 97 -8.18 -8.27 -2.93
N SER A 98 -7.32 -7.26 -2.92
CA SER A 98 -6.38 -7.04 -4.02
C SER A 98 -5.18 -7.97 -3.80
N SER A 99 -5.08 -9.00 -4.63
CA SER A 99 -3.97 -9.97 -4.59
C SER A 99 -2.72 -9.46 -5.31
N GLN A 100 -2.80 -8.33 -6.02
CA GLN A 100 -1.76 -7.83 -6.89
C GLN A 100 -1.67 -6.31 -6.78
N TYR A 101 -0.49 -5.81 -6.38
CA TYR A 101 -0.16 -4.39 -6.35
C TYR A 101 1.12 -4.12 -7.14
N SER A 102 1.30 -2.86 -7.53
CA SER A 102 2.57 -2.37 -8.05
C SER A 102 3.47 -1.97 -6.88
N LEU A 103 4.73 -2.36 -6.93
CA LEU A 103 5.75 -1.91 -5.99
C LEU A 103 6.62 -0.87 -6.70
N VAL A 104 6.82 0.29 -6.09
CA VAL A 104 7.65 1.37 -6.63
C VAL A 104 8.78 1.64 -5.65
N VAL A 105 10.01 1.60 -6.14
CA VAL A 105 11.21 1.85 -5.35
C VAL A 105 11.99 2.99 -5.98
N PHE A 106 12.28 4.02 -5.18
CA PHE A 106 13.11 5.15 -5.58
C PHE A 106 14.55 4.93 -5.11
N SER A 107 15.44 4.61 -6.06
CA SER A 107 16.88 4.51 -5.87
C SER A 107 17.49 5.80 -5.32
N GLY A 108 18.52 5.66 -4.49
CA GLY A 108 19.28 6.76 -3.90
C GLY A 108 18.49 7.63 -2.91
N SER A 109 17.26 7.23 -2.57
CA SER A 109 16.44 7.95 -1.59
C SER A 109 16.54 7.24 -0.24
N GLY A 110 17.27 7.84 0.72
CA GLY A 110 17.22 7.47 2.15
C GLY A 110 17.92 6.18 2.59
N ASN A 111 17.49 5.66 3.74
CA ASN A 111 18.18 4.62 4.52
C ASN A 111 17.85 3.17 4.10
N TRP A 112 16.84 2.97 3.26
CA TRP A 112 16.40 1.64 2.83
C TRP A 112 16.97 1.39 1.44
N THR A 113 17.71 0.30 1.29
CA THR A 113 18.16 -0.16 -0.02
C THR A 113 17.02 -0.87 -0.75
N THR A 114 17.13 -0.98 -2.07
CA THR A 114 16.20 -1.76 -2.88
C THR A 114 16.15 -3.21 -2.41
N LYS A 115 17.29 -3.78 -2.02
CA LYS A 115 17.38 -5.10 -1.38
C LYS A 115 16.54 -5.20 -0.11
N ASP A 116 16.69 -4.24 0.81
CA ASP A 116 15.96 -4.25 2.10
C ASP A 116 14.45 -4.29 1.90
N ILE A 117 13.94 -3.63 0.85
CA ILE A 117 12.52 -3.58 0.52
C ILE A 117 12.05 -4.89 -0.09
N LEU A 118 12.83 -5.46 -1.01
CA LEU A 118 12.49 -6.70 -1.71
C LEU A 118 12.53 -7.90 -0.75
N GLU A 119 13.46 -7.93 0.20
CA GLU A 119 13.56 -9.02 1.18
C GLU A 119 12.38 -9.07 2.16
N ILE A 120 11.57 -8.01 2.28
CA ILE A 120 10.40 -8.00 3.16
C ILE A 120 9.35 -9.00 2.64
N PRO A 121 9.03 -10.09 3.38
CA PRO A 121 8.10 -11.13 2.94
C PRO A 121 6.73 -10.58 2.51
N GLU A 122 6.27 -9.57 3.24
CA GLU A 122 5.04 -8.83 3.00
C GLU A 122 4.96 -8.16 1.62
N PHE A 123 6.10 -7.70 1.09
CA PHE A 123 6.14 -6.98 -0.19
C PHE A 123 6.51 -7.85 -1.38
N GLN A 124 6.71 -9.15 -1.21
CA GLN A 124 7.17 -10.02 -2.30
C GLN A 124 6.09 -10.39 -3.31
N ASN A 125 4.80 -10.16 -2.99
CA ASN A 125 3.68 -10.56 -3.84
C ASN A 125 3.17 -9.41 -4.73
N PHE A 126 4.09 -8.59 -5.24
CA PHE A 126 3.76 -7.57 -6.24
C PHE A 126 3.56 -8.19 -7.62
N LYS A 127 2.87 -7.47 -8.51
CA LYS A 127 2.71 -7.83 -9.93
C LYS A 127 3.78 -7.19 -10.81
N VAL A 128 4.06 -5.92 -10.54
CA VAL A 128 5.04 -5.11 -11.26
C VAL A 128 5.91 -4.39 -10.24
N LEU A 129 7.22 -4.49 -10.40
CA LEU A 129 8.20 -3.65 -9.71
C LEU A 129 8.63 -2.54 -10.66
N TYR A 130 8.46 -1.30 -10.21
CA TYR A 130 8.99 -0.12 -10.87
C TYR A 130 10.19 0.41 -10.11
N LEU A 131 11.31 0.53 -10.82
CA LEU A 131 12.53 1.12 -10.28
C LEU A 131 12.72 2.53 -10.87
N TYR A 132 12.81 3.52 -9.99
CA TYR A 132 13.00 4.93 -10.34
C TYR A 132 14.30 5.46 -9.72
N GLY A 133 15.08 6.22 -10.47
CA GLY A 133 16.33 6.80 -9.99
C GLY A 133 16.90 7.86 -10.93
N VAL A 134 17.98 8.51 -10.50
CA VAL A 134 18.78 9.38 -11.40
C VAL A 134 19.84 8.54 -12.11
N GLY A 135 20.54 7.68 -11.37
CA GLY A 135 21.43 6.64 -11.88
C GLY A 135 21.38 5.45 -10.93
N PHE A 136 21.58 4.26 -11.49
CA PHE A 136 21.54 3.01 -10.72
C PHE A 136 22.94 2.48 -10.49
N GLU A 137 23.19 1.99 -9.28
CA GLU A 137 24.39 1.22 -8.98
C GLU A 137 24.25 -0.20 -9.54
N LYS A 138 25.38 -0.83 -9.87
CA LYS A 138 25.38 -2.19 -10.43
C LYS A 138 24.75 -3.17 -9.44
N GLU A 139 25.10 -3.03 -8.17
CA GLU A 139 24.63 -3.86 -7.06
C GLU A 139 23.12 -3.77 -6.91
N GLU A 140 22.55 -2.58 -7.05
CA GLU A 140 21.10 -2.36 -7.00
C GLU A 140 20.37 -3.06 -8.16
N LEU A 141 20.92 -2.97 -9.37
CA LEU A 141 20.36 -3.66 -10.53
C LEU A 141 20.48 -5.18 -10.37
N ASP A 142 21.59 -5.68 -9.83
CA ASP A 142 21.78 -7.10 -9.55
C ASP A 142 20.77 -7.61 -8.51
N ASP A 143 20.57 -6.89 -7.40
CA ASP A 143 19.55 -7.23 -6.40
C ASP A 143 18.14 -7.35 -7.02
N VAL A 144 17.78 -6.41 -7.90
CA VAL A 144 16.48 -6.40 -8.57
C VAL A 144 16.32 -7.57 -9.55
N MET A 145 17.38 -7.89 -10.29
CA MET A 145 17.38 -8.96 -11.28
C MET A 145 17.34 -10.34 -10.62
N GLU A 146 18.09 -10.55 -9.53
CA GLU A 146 18.09 -11.79 -8.74
C GLU A 146 16.73 -12.05 -8.07
N PHE A 147 16.07 -10.99 -7.61
CA PHE A 147 14.82 -11.13 -6.88
C PHE A 147 13.60 -11.48 -7.76
N ARG A 148 13.72 -11.27 -9.08
CA ARG A 148 12.61 -11.38 -10.01
C ARG A 148 12.07 -12.81 -10.12
N ARG A 149 10.75 -12.97 -9.96
CA ARG A 149 10.03 -14.23 -10.24
C ARG A 149 9.43 -14.26 -11.64
N LYS A 150 9.16 -15.46 -12.17
CA LYS A 150 8.65 -15.66 -13.55
C LYS A 150 7.31 -14.97 -13.83
N ASP A 151 6.48 -14.79 -12.81
CA ASP A 151 5.15 -14.18 -12.89
C ASP A 151 5.15 -12.67 -12.60
N GLN A 152 6.32 -12.09 -12.31
CA GLN A 152 6.49 -10.68 -11.98
C GLN A 152 7.17 -9.91 -13.13
N SER A 153 6.65 -8.71 -13.38
CA SER A 153 7.24 -7.77 -14.32
C SER A 153 8.16 -6.80 -13.58
N LEU A 154 9.29 -6.48 -14.20
CA LEU A 154 10.19 -5.40 -13.79
C LEU A 154 10.16 -4.31 -14.85
N GLN A 155 9.99 -3.06 -14.42
CA GLN A 155 10.06 -1.89 -15.27
C GLN A 155 11.05 -0.89 -14.66
N ILE A 156 12.03 -0.48 -15.46
CA ILE A 156 12.99 0.57 -15.10
C ILE A 156 12.57 1.81 -15.88
N ASP A 157 11.82 2.70 -15.23
CA ASP A 157 11.11 3.78 -15.92
C ASP A 157 11.93 5.06 -16.03
N ARG A 158 12.75 5.36 -15.02
CA ARG A 158 13.62 6.55 -15.01
C ARG A 158 14.93 6.22 -14.32
N GLY A 159 16.04 6.60 -14.95
CA GLY A 159 17.37 6.51 -14.38
C GLY A 159 18.38 5.96 -15.38
N MET A 160 19.64 6.36 -15.22
CA MET A 160 20.73 5.88 -16.06
C MET A 160 21.19 4.50 -15.58
N ILE A 161 21.07 3.50 -16.45
CA ILE A 161 21.74 2.21 -16.30
C ILE A 161 23.20 2.39 -16.71
N PRO A 162 24.19 1.87 -15.95
CA PRO A 162 25.59 1.90 -16.36
C PRO A 162 25.79 1.24 -17.74
N ILE A 163 26.56 1.87 -18.62
CA ILE A 163 26.77 1.40 -20.01
C ILE A 163 27.43 0.02 -20.05
N ASP A 164 28.27 -0.27 -19.06
CA ASP A 164 28.98 -1.52 -18.85
C ASP A 164 28.22 -2.53 -17.98
N TYR A 165 26.95 -2.26 -17.66
CA TYR A 165 26.14 -3.18 -16.88
C TYR A 165 25.79 -4.43 -17.68
N THR A 166 26.15 -5.58 -17.11
CA THR A 166 25.72 -6.90 -17.58
C THR A 166 25.36 -7.75 -16.37
N HIS A 167 24.14 -8.29 -16.36
CA HIS A 167 23.73 -9.28 -15.37
C HIS A 167 24.08 -10.69 -15.86
N PRO A 168 24.77 -11.53 -15.07
CA PRO A 168 24.95 -12.93 -15.42
C PRO A 168 23.59 -13.65 -15.51
N ASN A 169 23.38 -14.42 -16.57
CA ASN A 169 22.15 -15.21 -16.78
C ASN A 169 22.05 -16.41 -15.85
#